data_AF-A0A955MAB8-F1
#
_entry.id   AF-A0A955MAB8-F1
#
_cell.length_a   1.000
_cell.length_b   1.000
_cell.length_c   1.000
_cell.angle_alpha   90.00
_cell.angle_beta   90.00
_cell.angle_gamma   90.00
#
_symmetry.space_group_name_H-M   'P 1'
#
loop_
_entity.id
_entity.type
_entity.pdbx_description
1 polymer ?
#
loop_
_entity_poly.entity_id
_entity_poly.type
_entity_poly.pdbx_seq_one_letter_code
_entity_poly.pdbx_strand_id
1 'polypeptide(L)'
;LCRQMKNARPLTRWHGTFVDMDRPLRFFDGHAFYTGDASAVIHPVAGGGITLALSGGILLGSLLGRNHPEDVFRAAEAEAYAKTFRRRFAWPLRASRMIGAVGHTAPVANSVIRLLKWREAHLHQLFDIFHQPAVLQA
;
A
#
# COMPACT_ATOMS: atom_id res chain seq x y z
N LEU A 1 -5.97 -24.43 -13.31
CA LEU A 1 -7.08 -23.93 -12.48
C LEU A 1 -7.16 -24.76 -11.19
N CYS A 2 -7.14 -24.12 -10.02
CA CYS A 2 -7.27 -24.81 -8.72
C CYS A 2 -8.52 -25.70 -8.69
N ARG A 3 -8.45 -26.86 -8.01
CA ARG A 3 -9.60 -27.77 -7.79
C ARG A 3 -10.85 -27.02 -7.27
N GLN A 4 -10.65 -25.94 -6.53
CA GLN A 4 -11.68 -25.07 -5.97
C GLN A 4 -12.54 -24.32 -7.00
N MET A 5 -12.08 -24.15 -8.25
CA MET A 5 -12.79 -23.37 -9.27
C MET A 5 -13.57 -24.22 -10.27
N LYS A 6 -13.57 -25.56 -10.14
CA LYS A 6 -14.18 -26.47 -11.14
C LYS A 6 -15.67 -26.22 -11.39
N ASN A 7 -16.40 -25.83 -10.36
CA ASN A 7 -17.85 -25.57 -10.44
C ASN A 7 -18.19 -24.08 -10.27
N ALA A 8 -17.19 -23.21 -10.18
CA ALA A 8 -17.41 -21.79 -9.99
C ALA A 8 -17.85 -21.15 -11.31
N ARG A 9 -18.95 -20.38 -11.28
CA ARG A 9 -19.37 -19.52 -12.39
C ARG A 9 -19.12 -18.06 -12.00
N PRO A 10 -18.49 -17.24 -12.87
CA PRO A 10 -18.31 -15.83 -12.58
C PRO A 10 -19.68 -15.14 -12.50
N LEU A 11 -19.96 -14.48 -11.37
CA LEU A 11 -21.17 -13.66 -11.21
C LEU A 11 -21.06 -12.33 -11.97
N THR A 12 -19.83 -11.84 -12.13
CA THR A 12 -19.51 -10.58 -12.80
C THR A 12 -18.26 -10.75 -13.65
N ARG A 13 -18.08 -9.86 -14.64
CA ARG A 13 -16.85 -9.81 -15.44
C ARG A 13 -15.78 -9.05 -14.65
N TRP A 14 -14.64 -9.69 -14.44
CA TRP A 14 -13.49 -9.06 -13.80
C TRP A 14 -12.54 -8.56 -14.87
N HIS A 15 -12.11 -7.31 -14.74
CA HIS A 15 -11.08 -6.73 -15.58
C HIS A 15 -9.82 -6.56 -14.73
N GLY A 16 -8.75 -7.22 -15.14
CA GLY A 16 -7.43 -6.93 -14.60
C GLY A 16 -6.93 -5.62 -15.19
N THR A 17 -6.35 -4.77 -14.36
CA THR A 17 -5.57 -3.61 -14.80
C THR A 17 -4.13 -3.76 -14.33
N PHE A 18 -3.21 -3.25 -15.13
CA PHE A 18 -1.81 -3.16 -14.75
C PHE A 18 -1.56 -1.76 -14.21
N VAL A 19 -1.01 -1.69 -13.02
CA VAL A 19 -0.56 -0.43 -12.43
C VAL A 19 0.96 -0.47 -12.39
N ASP A 20 1.59 0.58 -12.90
CA ASP A 20 3.03 0.77 -12.79
C ASP A 20 3.40 1.00 -11.32
N MET A 21 3.98 -0.04 -10.71
CA MET A 21 4.39 -0.05 -9.32
C MET A 21 5.68 0.74 -9.07
N ASP A 22 6.44 1.05 -10.13
CA ASP A 22 7.70 1.78 -10.08
C ASP A 22 7.54 3.28 -10.33
N ARG A 23 6.29 3.73 -10.60
CA ARG A 23 5.97 5.14 -10.73
C ARG A 23 6.48 5.94 -9.51
N PRO A 24 7.09 7.11 -9.73
CA PRO A 24 7.50 7.98 -8.64
C PRO A 24 6.29 8.39 -7.80
N LEU A 25 6.48 8.39 -6.49
CA LEU A 25 5.45 8.81 -5.53
C LEU A 25 5.07 10.27 -5.78
N ARG A 26 3.78 10.51 -5.96
CA ARG A 26 3.22 11.85 -6.15
C ARG A 26 2.30 12.16 -4.98
N PHE A 27 2.51 13.30 -4.34
CA PHE A 27 1.75 13.69 -3.15
C PHE A 27 1.01 15.01 -3.33
N PHE A 28 1.48 15.84 -4.25
CA PHE A 28 0.95 17.16 -4.52
C PHE A 28 1.31 17.59 -5.96
N ASP A 29 0.43 18.36 -6.60
CA ASP A 29 0.66 18.93 -7.95
C ASP A 29 0.41 20.45 -8.05
N GLY A 30 0.45 21.16 -6.92
CA GLY A 30 0.21 22.60 -6.85
C GLY A 30 -1.20 22.94 -6.37
N HIS A 31 -2.21 22.13 -6.71
CA HIS A 31 -3.59 22.39 -6.30
C HIS A 31 -4.31 21.17 -5.73
N ALA A 32 -3.82 19.96 -6.00
CA ALA A 32 -4.40 18.72 -5.52
C ALA A 32 -3.40 17.94 -4.68
N PHE A 33 -3.90 17.39 -3.57
CA PHE A 33 -3.20 16.38 -2.79
C PHE A 33 -3.59 14.99 -3.27
N TYR A 34 -2.61 14.11 -3.35
CA TYR A 34 -2.82 12.71 -3.70
C TYR A 34 -2.68 11.82 -2.47
N THR A 35 -3.58 10.86 -2.34
CA THR A 35 -3.57 9.83 -1.30
C THR A 35 -4.01 8.48 -1.87
N GLY A 36 -3.81 7.39 -1.11
CA GLY A 36 -4.10 6.03 -1.56
C GLY A 36 -3.37 5.67 -2.85
N ASP A 37 -4.05 4.95 -3.73
CA ASP A 37 -3.48 4.47 -5.00
C ASP A 37 -3.05 5.61 -5.94
N ALA A 38 -3.61 6.81 -5.77
CA ALA A 38 -3.17 7.98 -6.54
C ALA A 38 -1.76 8.45 -6.15
N SER A 39 -1.33 8.20 -4.91
CA SER A 39 0.00 8.57 -4.43
C SER A 39 1.00 7.42 -4.45
N ALA A 40 0.57 6.23 -4.05
CA ALA A 40 1.39 5.03 -3.98
C ALA A 40 0.51 3.77 -4.05
N VAL A 41 1.00 2.73 -4.73
CA VAL A 41 0.30 1.44 -4.81
C VAL A 41 1.12 0.38 -4.09
N ILE A 42 0.44 -0.45 -3.29
CA ILE A 42 0.99 -1.67 -2.70
C ILE A 42 0.63 -2.85 -3.59
N HIS A 43 1.61 -3.73 -3.82
CA HIS A 43 1.37 -4.87 -4.68
C HIS A 43 0.21 -5.74 -4.14
N PRO A 44 -0.81 -6.10 -4.94
CA PRO A 44 -2.01 -6.79 -4.44
C PRO A 44 -1.71 -8.10 -3.69
N VAL A 45 -0.65 -8.81 -4.10
CA VAL A 45 -0.20 -10.05 -3.43
C VAL A 45 0.27 -9.81 -2.00
N ALA A 46 0.85 -8.64 -1.70
CA ALA A 46 1.29 -8.31 -0.34
C ALA A 46 0.10 -7.97 0.59
N GLY A 47 -1.02 -7.50 0.02
CA GLY A 47 -2.12 -6.93 0.79
C GLY A 47 -1.74 -5.59 1.44
N GLY A 48 -2.72 -4.87 1.99
CA GLY A 48 -2.48 -3.60 2.71
C GLY A 48 -2.68 -2.32 1.91
N GLY A 49 -3.11 -2.39 0.64
CA GLY A 49 -3.46 -1.18 -0.15
C GLY A 49 -4.53 -0.31 0.54
N ILE A 50 -5.56 -0.94 1.11
CA ILE A 50 -6.59 -0.25 1.90
C ILE A 50 -5.99 0.40 3.16
N THR A 51 -5.10 -0.30 3.87
CA THR A 51 -4.41 0.26 5.06
C THR A 51 -3.64 1.52 4.69
N LEU A 52 -2.89 1.49 3.59
CA LEU A 52 -2.14 2.64 3.08
C LEU A 52 -3.09 3.78 2.68
N ALA A 53 -4.20 3.48 2.00
CA ALA A 53 -5.18 4.49 1.60
C ALA A 53 -5.84 5.18 2.80
N LEU A 54 -6.33 4.40 3.76
CA LEU A 54 -6.95 4.94 4.98
C LEU A 54 -5.96 5.77 5.78
N SER A 55 -4.76 5.24 6.01
CA SER A 55 -3.76 5.91 6.83
C SER A 55 -3.17 7.15 6.15
N GLY A 56 -3.01 7.11 4.82
CA GLY A 56 -2.63 8.27 4.02
C GLY A 56 -3.72 9.34 4.04
N GLY A 57 -4.99 8.94 4.00
CA GLY A 57 -6.15 9.81 4.13
C GLY A 57 -6.23 10.48 5.51
N ILE A 58 -6.04 9.73 6.59
CA ILE A 58 -5.97 10.27 7.96
C ILE A 58 -4.82 11.27 8.07
N LEU A 59 -3.61 10.90 7.64
CA LEU A 59 -2.44 11.77 7.69
C LEU A 59 -2.69 13.10 6.95
N LEU A 60 -3.29 13.02 5.76
CA LEU A 60 -3.64 14.22 4.97
C LEU A 60 -4.74 15.02 5.67
N GLY A 61 -5.79 14.37 6.16
CA GLY A 61 -6.90 15.01 6.87
C GLY A 61 -6.45 15.75 8.13
N SER A 62 -5.56 15.16 8.93
CA SER A 62 -4.98 15.83 10.12
C SER A 62 -4.13 17.05 9.74
N LEU A 63 -3.46 17.01 8.59
CA LEU A 63 -2.66 18.12 8.11
C LEU A 63 -3.53 19.25 7.55
N LEU A 64 -4.58 18.91 6.77
CA LEU A 64 -5.57 19.86 6.27
C LEU A 64 -6.37 20.49 7.42
N GLY A 65 -6.82 19.70 8.40
CA GLY A 65 -7.65 20.19 9.50
C GLY A 65 -6.92 21.12 10.48
N ARG A 66 -5.59 21.12 10.51
CA ARG A 66 -4.78 22.07 11.30
C ARG A 66 -4.64 23.43 10.60
N ASN A 67 -4.84 23.48 9.29
CA ASN A 67 -4.73 24.69 8.48
C ASN A 67 -6.15 25.13 8.07
N HIS A 68 -6.71 26.09 8.81
CA HIS A 68 -8.05 26.65 8.60
C HIS A 68 -8.15 27.40 7.24
N PRO A 69 -9.37 27.71 6.74
CA PRO A 69 -9.68 28.00 5.33
C PRO A 69 -9.15 29.33 4.79
N GLU A 70 -8.49 30.14 5.62
CA GLU A 70 -7.93 31.44 5.25
C GLU A 70 -6.47 31.33 4.77
N ASP A 71 -5.80 30.19 5.00
CA ASP A 71 -4.37 30.02 4.68
C ASP A 71 -4.19 29.38 3.30
N VAL A 72 -3.55 30.15 2.41
CA VAL A 72 -2.96 29.64 1.16
C VAL A 72 -2.06 28.46 1.51
N PHE A 73 -2.48 27.26 1.10
CA PHE A 73 -1.73 26.03 1.33
C PHE A 73 -0.33 26.16 0.70
N ARG A 74 0.72 26.02 1.50
CA ARG A 74 2.09 26.29 1.08
C ARG A 74 2.77 25.01 0.64
N ALA A 75 3.82 25.15 -0.16
CA ALA A 75 4.67 24.04 -0.54
C ALA A 75 5.26 23.30 0.69
N ALA A 76 5.41 24.01 1.81
CA ALA A 76 5.92 23.47 3.07
C ALA A 76 5.04 22.35 3.64
N GLU A 77 3.71 22.46 3.59
CA GLU A 77 2.83 21.40 4.08
C GLU A 77 2.78 20.19 3.16
N ALA A 78 2.85 20.42 1.84
CA ALA A 78 3.01 19.34 0.88
C ALA A 78 4.29 18.55 1.11
N GLU A 79 5.38 19.24 1.42
CA GLU A 79 6.64 18.60 1.80
C GLU A 79 6.53 17.85 3.13
N ALA A 80 5.90 18.44 4.14
CA ALA A 80 5.67 17.81 5.44
C ALA A 80 4.84 16.52 5.32
N TYR A 81 3.78 16.56 4.51
CA TYR A 81 2.96 15.40 4.17
C TYR A 81 3.80 14.31 3.49
N ALA A 82 4.50 14.66 2.41
CA ALA A 82 5.33 13.72 1.65
C ALA A 82 6.44 13.09 2.51
N LYS A 83 7.10 13.88 3.36
CA LYS A 83 8.13 13.41 4.29
C LYS A 83 7.56 12.40 5.29
N THR A 84 6.41 12.73 5.89
CA THR A 84 5.77 11.87 6.89
C THR A 84 5.26 10.58 6.26
N PHE A 85 4.65 10.67 5.08
CA PHE A 85 4.20 9.51 4.31
C PHE A 85 5.38 8.60 3.97
N ARG A 86 6.47 9.14 3.39
CA ARG A 86 7.66 8.35 3.04
C ARG A 86 8.27 7.68 4.27
N ARG A 87 8.41 8.40 5.39
CA ARG A 87 8.94 7.82 6.63
C ARG A 87 8.13 6.62 7.10
N ARG A 88 6.81 6.66 6.93
CA ARG A 88 5.87 5.63 7.40
C ARG A 88 5.72 4.46 6.44
N PHE A 89 5.68 4.72 5.14
CA PHE A 89 5.29 3.73 4.13
C PHE A 89 6.42 3.30 3.20
N ALA A 90 7.61 3.89 3.25
CA ALA A 90 8.72 3.50 2.37
C ALA A 90 9.06 2.02 2.49
N TRP A 91 9.09 1.49 3.71
CA TRP A 91 9.38 0.06 3.93
C TRP A 91 8.27 -0.86 3.42
N PRO A 92 6.99 -0.69 3.81
CA PRO A 92 5.88 -1.46 3.24
C PRO A 92 5.84 -1.42 1.71
N LEU A 93 6.04 -0.24 1.10
CA LEU A 93 6.05 -0.12 -0.36
C LEU A 93 7.18 -0.95 -1.00
N ARG A 94 8.41 -0.84 -0.47
CA ARG A 94 9.55 -1.66 -0.95
C ARG A 94 9.31 -3.15 -0.76
N ALA A 95 8.84 -3.55 0.43
CA ALA A 95 8.55 -4.94 0.74
C ALA A 95 7.47 -5.51 -0.21
N SER A 96 6.43 -4.74 -0.52
CA SER A 96 5.37 -5.17 -1.44
C SER A 96 5.90 -5.42 -2.85
N ARG A 97 6.84 -4.59 -3.35
CA ARG A 97 7.47 -4.79 -4.66
C ARG A 97 8.29 -6.07 -4.69
N MET A 98 9.06 -6.34 -3.63
CA MET A 98 9.83 -7.59 -3.53
C MET A 98 8.92 -8.82 -3.51
N ILE A 99 7.82 -8.77 -2.75
CA ILE A 99 6.82 -9.85 -2.70
C ILE A 99 6.18 -10.04 -4.08
N GLY A 100 5.84 -8.96 -4.77
CA GLY A 100 5.32 -9.02 -6.14
C GLY A 100 6.28 -9.73 -7.10
N ALA A 101 7.55 -9.29 -7.12
CA ALA A 101 8.59 -9.89 -7.96
C ALA A 101 8.77 -11.40 -7.69
N VAL A 102 8.79 -11.79 -6.41
CA VAL A 102 8.89 -13.22 -6.01
C VAL A 102 7.64 -14.00 -6.41
N GLY A 103 6.46 -13.41 -6.22
CA GLY A 103 5.16 -14.04 -6.48
C GLY A 103 4.95 -14.47 -7.94
N HIS A 104 5.62 -13.82 -8.89
CA HIS A 104 5.55 -14.19 -10.31
C HIS A 104 6.45 -15.39 -10.67
N THR A 105 7.31 -15.86 -9.75
CA THR A 105 8.22 -16.99 -9.98
C THR A 105 7.84 -18.19 -9.09
N ALA A 106 7.09 -19.14 -9.65
CA ALA A 106 6.56 -20.30 -8.91
C ALA A 106 7.60 -21.05 -8.03
N PRO A 107 8.84 -21.33 -8.50
CA PRO A 107 9.84 -22.02 -7.68
C PRO A 107 10.30 -21.22 -6.45
N VAL A 108 10.46 -19.90 -6.62
CA VAL A 108 10.90 -19.00 -5.55
C VAL A 108 9.77 -18.76 -4.58
N ALA A 109 8.56 -18.47 -5.08
CA ALA A 109 7.36 -18.32 -4.27
C ALA A 109 7.10 -19.56 -3.40
N ASN A 110 7.21 -20.76 -3.97
CA ASN A 110 7.05 -22.01 -3.21
C ASN A 110 8.12 -22.20 -2.14
N SER A 111 9.38 -21.84 -2.45
CA SER A 111 10.49 -21.93 -1.49
C SER A 111 10.30 -20.94 -0.33
N VAL A 112 9.92 -19.70 -0.62
CA VAL A 112 9.63 -18.66 0.38
C VAL A 112 8.44 -19.05 1.25
N ILE A 113 7.35 -19.55 0.66
CA ILE A 113 6.17 -20.01 1.40
C ILE A 113 6.54 -21.18 2.32
N ARG A 114 7.32 -22.15 1.85
CA ARG A 114 7.78 -23.28 2.69
C ARG A 114 8.62 -22.81 3.87
N LEU A 115 9.53 -21.87 3.63
CA LEU A 115 10.41 -21.33 4.66
C LEU A 115 9.64 -20.49 5.69
N LEU A 116 8.67 -19.69 5.23
CA LEU A 116 7.79 -18.90 6.10
C LEU A 116 6.81 -19.78 6.90
N LYS A 117 6.27 -20.85 6.31
CA LYS A 117 5.41 -21.81 7.03
C LYS A 117 6.13 -22.53 8.17
N TRP A 118 7.45 -22.70 8.06
CA TRP A 118 8.25 -23.28 9.12
C TRP A 118 8.46 -22.32 10.31
N ARG A 119 8.13 -21.04 10.14
CA ARG A 119 8.24 -20.00 11.18
C ARG A 119 7.00 -19.10 11.17
N GLU A 120 5.92 -19.60 11.77
CA GLU A 120 4.62 -18.91 11.88
C GLU A 120 4.74 -17.47 12.42
N ALA A 121 5.63 -17.23 13.39
CA ALA A 121 5.92 -15.89 13.91
C ALA A 121 6.36 -14.88 12.83
N HIS A 122 7.06 -15.33 11.78
CA HIS A 122 7.49 -14.46 10.68
C HIS A 122 6.33 -14.08 9.74
N LEU A 123 5.30 -14.92 9.62
CA LEU A 123 4.08 -14.58 8.86
C LEU A 123 3.29 -13.48 9.55
N HIS A 124 3.18 -13.53 10.88
CA HIS A 124 2.55 -12.47 11.66
C HIS A 124 3.31 -11.15 11.55
N GLN A 125 4.65 -11.18 11.66
CA GLN A 125 5.47 -9.99 11.45
C GLN A 125 5.30 -9.38 10.06
N LEU A 126 5.23 -10.22 9.02
CA LEU A 126 4.94 -9.77 7.66
C LEU A 126 3.56 -9.14 7.55
N PHE A 127 2.54 -9.76 8.13
CA PHE A 127 1.19 -9.21 8.15
C PHE A 127 1.16 -7.84 8.84
N ASP A 128 1.82 -7.72 9.99
CA ASP A 128 1.91 -6.48 10.76
C ASP A 128 2.59 -5.35 9.98
N ILE A 129 3.61 -5.65 9.17
CA ILE A 129 4.27 -4.63 8.32
C ILE A 129 3.26 -3.93 7.38
N PHE A 130 2.26 -4.66 6.88
CA PHE A 130 1.26 -4.13 5.95
C PHE A 130 -0.05 -3.67 6.61
N HIS A 131 -0.30 -4.08 7.86
CA HIS A 131 -1.58 -3.89 8.55
C HIS A 131 -1.46 -3.28 9.95
N GLN A 132 -0.28 -2.78 10.33
CA GLN A 132 -0.03 -2.25 11.67
C GLN A 132 -1.10 -1.22 12.07
N PRO A 133 -1.88 -1.44 13.15
CA PRO A 133 -2.93 -0.54 13.59
C PRO A 133 -2.39 0.76 14.18
N ALA A 134 -1.11 0.78 14.60
CA ALA A 134 -0.37 2.00 14.89
C ALA A 134 -0.47 3.01 13.73
N VAL A 135 -0.65 2.49 12.51
CA VAL A 135 -1.20 3.04 11.26
C VAL A 135 -2.19 4.22 11.37
N LEU A 136 -3.20 3.99 12.21
CA LEU A 136 -4.44 4.75 12.30
C LEU A 136 -4.49 5.68 13.52
N GLN A 137 -3.49 5.60 14.40
CA GLN A 137 -3.32 6.53 15.51
C GLN A 137 -2.56 7.75 14.99
N ALA A 138 -3.28 8.80 14.61
CA ALA A 138 -2.75 10.11 14.23
C ALA A 138 -3.49 11.21 15.00
#